data_AF-A0A2W6CUE7-F1
#
_entry.id   AF-A0A2W6CUE7-F1
#
_cell.length_a   1.000
_cell.length_b   1.000
_cell.length_c   1.000
_cell.angle_alpha   90.00
_cell.angle_beta   90.00
_cell.angle_gamma   90.00
#
_symmetry.space_group_name_H-M   'P 1'
#
loop_
_entity.id
_entity.type
_entity.pdbx_description
1 polymer ?
#
loop_
_entity_poly.entity_id
_entity_poly.type
_entity_poly.pdbx_seq_one_letter_code
_entity_poly.pdbx_strand_id
1 'polypeptide(L)'
;MPHVTTHYRVYVVEGHHRQPRNGVTWIEPNPQSDAEVVAGTTITPYAPPQLAYLSNGQAQVATFLFWSATDGSDGQTTTSQSLHQTVASTPMTLTAWYLPPGGIGNGGGSGYIVDAFSDALGDFVDDTFVAVVGDAALTTQANVVGIVPTSTAEELIANGSVHTGESFEHWIGGNPSGDHDTLGAGTSGVAIATYHRHQIQLPKTHVPSEGVIILFGVIQDGGGAVLPLGGGGPVPVGPWGPFAQAVSRAISVGSLSHGMRGAEEVAKIAANEAMEAAKQLGAAIERTK
;
A
#
# COMPACT_ATOMS: atom_id res chain seq x y z
N MET A 1 28.21 3.61 0.39
CA MET A 1 27.36 3.14 -0.71
C MET A 1 26.33 2.23 -0.05
N PRO A 2 25.03 2.35 -0.34
CA PRO A 2 24.03 1.38 0.10
C PRO A 2 24.31 0.00 -0.49
N HIS A 3 24.10 -1.01 0.35
CA HIS A 3 24.15 -2.41 -0.03
C HIS A 3 22.82 -2.81 -0.66
N VAL A 4 22.87 -3.45 -1.84
CA VAL A 4 21.69 -3.96 -2.54
C VAL A 4 21.83 -5.47 -2.68
N THR A 5 20.86 -6.19 -2.14
CA THR A 5 20.76 -7.65 -2.27
C THR A 5 19.63 -8.01 -3.23
N THR A 6 19.88 -8.94 -4.15
CA THR A 6 18.91 -9.43 -5.13
C THR A 6 18.69 -10.93 -4.96
N HIS A 7 17.44 -11.32 -4.76
CA HIS A 7 16.97 -12.69 -4.58
C HIS A 7 16.09 -13.17 -5.74
N TYR A 8 16.08 -14.48 -5.95
CA TYR A 8 15.14 -15.16 -6.87
C TYR A 8 14.45 -16.28 -6.10
N ARG A 9 13.20 -16.05 -5.70
CA ARG A 9 12.45 -16.93 -4.80
C ARG A 9 11.28 -17.59 -5.52
N VAL A 10 11.14 -18.90 -5.34
CA VAL A 10 10.00 -19.69 -5.78
C VAL A 10 9.04 -19.84 -4.62
N TYR A 11 7.82 -19.37 -4.79
CA TYR A 11 6.72 -19.47 -3.85
C TYR A 11 6.37 -20.94 -3.55
N VAL A 12 6.10 -21.29 -2.29
CA VAL A 12 5.68 -22.65 -1.91
C VAL A 12 4.17 -22.69 -1.71
N VAL A 13 3.48 -23.46 -2.56
CA VAL A 13 2.01 -23.57 -2.59
C VAL A 13 1.49 -24.71 -1.69
N GLU A 14 2.26 -25.79 -1.54
CA GLU A 14 1.82 -27.02 -0.85
C GLU A 14 2.38 -27.12 0.57
N GLY A 15 1.52 -27.50 1.52
CA GLY A 15 1.86 -27.71 2.93
C GLY A 15 1.35 -26.58 3.82
N HIS A 16 0.32 -26.87 4.63
CA HIS A 16 0.11 -26.43 6.01
C HIS A 16 0.60 -25.05 6.55
N HIS A 17 0.73 -23.95 5.82
CA HIS A 17 1.51 -22.82 6.38
C HIS A 17 0.97 -21.42 6.09
N ARG A 18 -0.19 -21.06 6.63
CA ARG A 18 -0.56 -19.64 6.71
C ARG A 18 -1.00 -19.17 8.06
N GLN A 19 -1.81 -19.94 8.79
CA GLN A 19 -2.11 -19.64 10.19
C GLN A 19 -2.07 -20.87 11.11
N PRO A 20 -1.12 -20.92 12.08
CA PRO A 20 0.11 -20.12 12.15
C PRO A 20 1.10 -20.53 11.04
N ARG A 21 1.92 -19.60 10.52
CA ARG A 21 3.05 -19.95 9.62
C ARG A 21 4.09 -20.76 10.38
N ASN A 22 4.12 -22.07 10.14
CA ASN A 22 5.07 -23.02 10.75
C ASN A 22 6.08 -23.62 9.74
N GLY A 23 6.36 -22.92 8.64
CA GLY A 23 7.22 -23.43 7.57
C GLY A 23 7.83 -22.34 6.68
N VAL A 24 8.76 -22.73 5.81
CA VAL A 24 9.39 -21.84 4.84
C VAL A 24 8.41 -21.55 3.70
N THR A 25 8.25 -20.28 3.36
CA THR A 25 7.22 -19.77 2.43
C THR A 25 7.70 -19.76 0.98
N TRP A 26 8.99 -20.03 0.79
CA TRP A 26 9.66 -20.00 -0.50
C TRP A 26 10.90 -20.89 -0.52
N ILE A 27 11.39 -21.16 -1.74
CA ILE A 27 12.66 -21.80 -2.01
C ILE A 27 13.50 -20.79 -2.79
N GLU A 28 14.81 -20.74 -2.52
CA GLU A 28 15.74 -19.91 -3.27
C GLU A 28 16.65 -20.83 -4.11
N PRO A 29 16.37 -21.01 -5.41
CA PRO A 29 17.08 -21.99 -6.25
C PRO A 29 18.51 -21.56 -6.57
N ASN A 30 18.75 -20.25 -6.62
CA ASN A 30 20.02 -19.65 -6.97
C ASN A 30 20.56 -18.84 -5.80
N PRO A 31 21.89 -18.73 -5.64
CA PRO A 31 22.46 -17.79 -4.68
C PRO A 31 21.98 -16.35 -4.91
N GLN A 32 21.81 -15.60 -3.83
CA GLN A 32 21.58 -14.17 -3.91
C GLN A 32 22.75 -13.45 -4.61
N SER A 33 22.47 -12.29 -5.17
CA SER A 33 23.50 -11.38 -5.70
C SER A 33 23.57 -10.13 -4.84
N ASP A 34 24.78 -9.72 -4.48
CA ASP A 34 25.03 -8.55 -3.65
C ASP A 34 25.84 -7.50 -4.41
N ALA A 35 25.49 -6.22 -4.24
CA ALA A 35 26.18 -5.12 -4.89
C ALA A 35 26.22 -3.86 -4.00
N GLU A 36 27.36 -3.17 -4.00
CA GLU A 36 27.47 -1.81 -3.46
C GLU A 36 27.13 -0.81 -4.56
N VAL A 37 26.08 -0.03 -4.35
CA VAL A 37 25.55 0.87 -5.38
C VAL A 37 25.61 2.32 -4.91
N VAL A 38 25.82 3.26 -5.82
CA VAL A 38 25.79 4.69 -5.48
C VAL A 38 24.34 5.13 -5.29
N ALA A 39 24.02 5.75 -4.15
CA ALA A 39 22.68 6.27 -3.89
C ALA A 39 22.25 7.27 -4.98
N GLY A 40 20.98 7.23 -5.36
CA GLY A 40 20.40 8.02 -6.45
C GLY A 40 20.62 7.44 -7.86
N THR A 41 21.40 6.36 -8.01
CA THR A 41 21.49 5.64 -9.29
C THR A 41 20.32 4.67 -9.46
N THR A 42 19.91 4.46 -10.71
CA THR A 42 18.89 3.46 -11.06
C THR A 42 19.57 2.16 -11.44
N ILE A 43 19.14 1.06 -10.81
CA ILE A 43 19.49 -0.30 -11.18
C ILE A 43 18.33 -0.97 -11.90
N THR A 44 18.67 -1.85 -12.85
CA THR A 44 17.69 -2.53 -13.70
C THR A 44 17.89 -4.04 -13.73
N PRO A 45 17.67 -4.76 -12.61
CA PRO A 45 17.74 -6.22 -12.62
C PRO A 45 16.62 -6.79 -13.50
N TYR A 46 16.90 -7.95 -14.07
CA TYR A 46 15.98 -8.68 -14.95
C TYR A 46 15.64 -10.03 -14.35
N ALA A 47 14.35 -10.31 -14.25
CA ALA A 47 13.83 -11.63 -13.90
C ALA A 47 13.51 -12.42 -15.17
N PRO A 48 14.23 -13.52 -15.44
CA PRO A 48 13.84 -14.44 -16.50
C PRO A 48 12.38 -14.88 -16.34
N PRO A 49 11.60 -15.06 -17.43
CA PRO A 49 10.18 -15.43 -17.31
C PRO A 49 9.98 -16.79 -16.66
N GLN A 50 10.99 -17.65 -16.72
CA GLN A 50 11.00 -18.98 -16.16
C GLN A 50 12.27 -19.19 -15.34
N LEU A 51 12.12 -19.86 -14.21
CA LEU A 51 13.21 -20.20 -13.31
C LEU A 51 13.20 -21.71 -13.05
N ALA A 52 14.29 -22.38 -13.42
CA ALA A 52 14.49 -23.78 -13.09
C ALA A 52 14.80 -23.93 -11.59
N TYR A 53 14.20 -24.91 -10.94
CA TYR A 53 14.47 -25.23 -9.54
C TYR A 53 14.29 -26.72 -9.26
N LEU A 54 14.76 -27.17 -8.10
CA LEU A 54 14.56 -28.54 -7.62
C LEU A 54 13.50 -28.55 -6.52
N SER A 55 12.48 -29.39 -6.67
CA SER A 55 11.51 -29.72 -5.63
C SER A 55 11.55 -31.21 -5.35
N ASN A 56 11.83 -31.60 -4.11
CA ASN A 56 11.96 -33.01 -3.71
C ASN A 56 12.88 -33.84 -4.65
N GLY A 57 13.98 -33.22 -5.11
CA GLY A 57 14.96 -33.82 -6.02
C GLY A 57 14.49 -33.93 -7.49
N GLN A 58 13.31 -33.40 -7.83
CA GLN A 58 12.80 -33.35 -9.20
C GLN A 58 12.99 -31.94 -9.79
N ALA A 59 13.42 -31.88 -11.05
CA ALA A 59 13.52 -30.64 -11.79
C ALA A 59 12.13 -30.09 -12.13
N GLN A 60 11.92 -28.82 -11.83
CA GLN A 60 10.69 -28.08 -12.03
C GLN A 60 11.00 -26.71 -12.64
N VAL A 61 9.99 -26.08 -13.25
CA VAL A 61 10.11 -24.73 -13.85
C VAL A 61 9.02 -23.84 -13.29
N ALA A 62 9.42 -22.84 -12.52
CA ALA A 62 8.55 -21.82 -11.99
C ALA A 62 8.41 -20.64 -12.97
N THR A 63 7.29 -19.94 -12.96
CA THR A 63 7.01 -18.79 -13.83
C THR A 63 7.11 -17.50 -13.03
N PHE A 64 7.72 -16.46 -13.60
CA PHE A 64 7.83 -15.16 -12.95
C PHE A 64 6.44 -14.61 -12.61
N LEU A 65 6.31 -14.06 -11.40
CA LEU A 65 5.06 -13.49 -10.90
C LEU A 65 5.18 -11.98 -10.71
N PHE A 66 6.12 -11.54 -9.88
CA PHE A 66 6.36 -10.12 -9.61
C PHE A 66 7.75 -9.89 -8.98
N TRP A 67 8.21 -8.65 -9.03
CA TRP A 67 9.29 -8.14 -8.20
C TRP A 67 8.73 -7.47 -6.95
N SER A 68 9.42 -7.61 -5.83
CA SER A 68 9.30 -6.73 -4.67
C SER A 68 10.64 -6.01 -4.42
N ALA A 69 10.58 -4.72 -4.11
CA ALA A 69 11.74 -3.93 -3.70
C ALA A 69 11.41 -3.27 -2.36
N THR A 70 12.27 -3.45 -1.36
CA THR A 70 12.03 -2.94 0.00
C THR A 70 13.32 -2.48 0.66
N ASP A 71 13.22 -1.53 1.57
CA ASP A 71 14.29 -1.15 2.49
C ASP A 71 14.01 -1.54 3.96
N GLY A 72 12.95 -2.32 4.19
CA GLY A 72 12.48 -2.73 5.51
C GLY A 72 11.56 -1.71 6.20
N SER A 73 11.41 -0.51 5.63
CA SER A 73 10.51 0.53 6.15
C SER A 73 9.38 0.87 5.19
N ASP A 74 9.68 0.77 3.89
CA ASP A 74 8.79 0.98 2.76
C ASP A 74 9.14 -0.01 1.64
N GLY A 75 8.25 -0.17 0.66
CA GLY A 75 8.51 -1.02 -0.49
C GLY A 75 7.54 -0.83 -1.63
N GLN A 76 7.78 -1.55 -2.71
CA GLN A 76 6.92 -1.55 -3.89
C GLN A 76 6.98 -2.89 -4.59
N THR A 77 5.91 -3.18 -5.34
CA THR A 77 5.82 -4.38 -6.17
C THR A 77 5.57 -4.03 -7.64
N THR A 78 6.02 -4.90 -8.55
CA THR A 78 5.73 -4.75 -9.98
C THR A 78 5.72 -6.09 -10.70
N THR A 79 4.79 -6.25 -11.65
CA THR A 79 4.69 -7.44 -12.50
C THR A 79 5.53 -7.34 -13.79
N SER A 80 6.32 -6.27 -13.95
CA SER A 80 7.30 -6.16 -15.03
C SER A 80 8.50 -7.06 -14.76
N GLN A 81 8.98 -7.79 -15.76
CA GLN A 81 10.19 -8.62 -15.62
C GLN A 81 11.47 -7.80 -15.40
N SER A 82 11.50 -6.57 -15.89
CA SER A 82 12.54 -5.59 -15.61
C SER A 82 12.07 -4.69 -14.49
N LEU A 83 12.83 -4.66 -13.39
CA LEU A 83 12.61 -3.75 -12.28
C LEU A 83 13.44 -2.49 -12.51
N HIS A 84 12.85 -1.31 -12.39
CA HIS A 84 13.58 -0.05 -12.44
C HIS A 84 13.59 0.57 -11.05
N GLN A 85 14.66 0.32 -10.28
CA GLN A 85 14.76 0.77 -8.89
C GLN A 85 15.80 1.88 -8.75
N THR A 86 15.40 3.03 -8.20
CA THR A 86 16.35 4.04 -7.74
C THR A 86 16.84 3.67 -6.35
N VAL A 87 18.16 3.54 -6.18
CA VAL A 87 18.75 3.12 -4.91
C VAL A 87 18.72 4.28 -3.92
N ALA A 88 18.07 4.08 -2.78
CA ALA A 88 17.99 5.05 -1.69
C ALA A 88 19.32 5.13 -0.91
N SER A 89 19.37 5.91 0.17
CA SER A 89 20.53 5.94 1.07
C SER A 89 20.61 4.74 2.02
N THR A 90 19.53 3.99 2.16
CA THR A 90 19.38 2.80 2.99
C THR A 90 19.70 1.53 2.20
N PRO A 91 20.16 0.44 2.85
CA PRO A 91 20.25 -0.86 2.22
C PRO A 91 18.90 -1.31 1.66
N MET A 92 18.91 -2.03 0.54
CA MET A 92 17.68 -2.48 -0.13
C MET A 92 17.74 -3.95 -0.50
N THR A 93 16.58 -4.60 -0.45
CA THR A 93 16.38 -5.98 -0.88
C THR A 93 15.43 -6.00 -2.07
N LEU A 94 15.86 -6.62 -3.16
CA LEU A 94 15.07 -6.85 -4.36
C LEU A 94 14.81 -8.34 -4.49
N THR A 95 13.56 -8.74 -4.68
CA THR A 95 13.20 -10.16 -4.78
C THR A 95 12.31 -10.38 -5.99
N ALA A 96 12.75 -11.23 -6.92
CA ALA A 96 11.90 -11.77 -7.97
C ALA A 96 11.17 -12.99 -7.44
N TRP A 97 9.84 -12.92 -7.41
CA TRP A 97 8.98 -14.00 -6.97
C TRP A 97 8.49 -14.81 -8.16
N TYR A 98 8.53 -16.13 -8.02
CA TYR A 98 8.15 -17.11 -9.03
C TYR A 98 7.08 -18.05 -8.50
N LEU A 99 6.10 -18.38 -9.34
CA LEU A 99 5.06 -19.36 -9.05
C LEU A 99 5.48 -20.74 -9.58
N PRO A 100 5.48 -21.81 -8.75
CA PRO A 100 5.83 -23.15 -9.19
C PRO A 100 4.83 -23.69 -10.23
N PRO A 101 5.21 -24.70 -11.04
CA PRO A 101 4.29 -25.36 -11.95
C PRO A 101 3.23 -26.11 -11.14
N GLY A 102 1.98 -26.10 -11.60
CA GLY A 102 0.86 -26.76 -10.91
C GLY A 102 -0.01 -25.86 -10.03
N GLY A 103 -0.22 -24.60 -10.42
CA GLY A 103 -1.20 -23.72 -9.75
C GLY A 103 -2.64 -24.27 -9.78
N ILE A 104 -3.20 -24.40 -8.57
CA ILE A 104 -4.61 -24.35 -8.09
C ILE A 104 -5.63 -25.36 -8.59
N GLY A 105 -5.90 -26.28 -7.68
CA GLY A 105 -7.00 -27.21 -7.66
C GLY A 105 -6.58 -28.42 -6.85
N ASN A 106 -6.60 -28.35 -5.51
CA ASN A 106 -6.42 -29.57 -4.72
C ASN A 106 -7.58 -30.52 -5.08
N GLY A 107 -7.29 -31.54 -5.89
CA GLY A 107 -8.28 -32.47 -6.45
C GLY A 107 -8.76 -32.20 -7.90
N GLY A 108 -8.14 -31.28 -8.66
CA GLY A 108 -8.43 -31.07 -10.08
C GLY A 108 -9.61 -30.14 -10.42
N GLY A 109 -10.13 -29.39 -9.44
CA GLY A 109 -11.15 -28.35 -9.64
C GLY A 109 -10.56 -26.95 -9.88
N SER A 110 -11.39 -25.99 -10.28
CA SER A 110 -10.99 -24.58 -10.43
C SER A 110 -10.85 -23.87 -9.08
N GLY A 111 -9.96 -22.89 -9.00
CA GLY A 111 -9.78 -22.10 -7.77
C GLY A 111 -8.67 -21.07 -7.84
N TYR A 112 -8.63 -20.19 -6.84
CA TYR A 112 -7.60 -19.18 -6.66
C TYR A 112 -6.65 -19.51 -5.50
N ILE A 113 -5.34 -19.33 -5.71
CA ILE A 113 -4.37 -19.22 -4.62
C ILE A 113 -4.43 -17.75 -4.23
N VAL A 114 -4.96 -17.49 -3.06
CA VAL A 114 -4.99 -16.13 -2.50
C VAL A 114 -3.82 -15.99 -1.54
N ASP A 115 -3.13 -14.86 -1.36
CA ASP A 115 -2.16 -14.59 -0.27
C ASP A 115 -2.04 -13.10 0.05
N ALA A 116 -1.41 -12.75 1.17
CA ALA A 116 -1.11 -11.38 1.53
C ALA A 116 0.40 -11.13 1.55
N PHE A 117 0.81 -10.04 0.93
CA PHE A 117 2.18 -9.60 0.80
C PHE A 117 2.37 -8.23 1.44
N SER A 118 3.40 -8.09 2.27
CA SER A 118 3.79 -6.81 2.87
C SER A 118 4.93 -6.20 2.07
N ASP A 119 4.71 -5.00 1.54
CA ASP A 119 5.73 -4.27 0.79
C ASP A 119 6.88 -3.82 1.70
N ALA A 120 6.57 -3.38 2.92
CA ALA A 120 7.59 -2.96 3.88
C ALA A 120 8.44 -4.14 4.39
N LEU A 121 7.88 -5.34 4.52
CA LEU A 121 8.66 -6.54 4.88
C LEU A 121 9.35 -7.18 3.67
N GLY A 122 8.80 -6.99 2.47
CA GLY A 122 9.22 -7.69 1.26
C GLY A 122 8.99 -9.21 1.34
N ASP A 123 7.98 -9.64 2.09
CA ASP A 123 7.60 -11.04 2.26
C ASP A 123 6.10 -11.19 2.53
N PHE A 124 5.61 -12.42 2.45
CA PHE A 124 4.23 -12.78 2.72
C PHE A 124 3.93 -12.79 4.22
N VAL A 125 2.74 -12.30 4.60
CA VAL A 125 2.36 -12.13 6.01
C VAL A 125 1.47 -13.27 6.52
N ASP A 126 1.56 -13.52 7.82
CA ASP A 126 0.70 -14.44 8.57
C ASP A 126 -0.48 -13.65 9.14
N ASP A 127 -1.51 -13.42 8.31
CA ASP A 127 -2.67 -12.65 8.75
C ASP A 127 -4.00 -13.12 8.14
N THR A 128 -5.09 -12.74 8.79
CA THR A 128 -6.40 -12.70 8.17
C THR A 128 -6.47 -11.46 7.28
N PHE A 129 -6.47 -11.67 5.97
CA PHE A 129 -6.37 -10.61 4.98
C PHE A 129 -7.56 -10.57 4.01
N VAL A 130 -8.41 -11.60 4.00
CA VAL A 130 -9.52 -11.68 3.05
C VAL A 130 -10.77 -12.26 3.69
N ALA A 131 -11.94 -11.82 3.22
CA ALA A 131 -13.24 -12.40 3.53
C ALA A 131 -13.90 -12.89 2.24
N VAL A 132 -14.56 -14.05 2.32
CA VAL A 132 -15.48 -14.54 1.28
C VAL A 132 -16.90 -14.21 1.71
N VAL A 133 -17.61 -13.45 0.88
CA VAL A 133 -18.95 -12.95 1.24
C VAL A 133 -19.94 -14.11 1.38
N GLY A 134 -20.61 -14.16 2.52
CA GLY A 134 -21.63 -15.17 2.79
C GLY A 134 -21.09 -16.56 3.14
N ASP A 135 -19.76 -16.79 3.08
CA ASP A 135 -19.14 -18.07 3.43
C ASP A 135 -17.98 -17.90 4.42
N ALA A 136 -18.29 -18.08 5.71
CA ALA A 136 -17.31 -18.03 6.79
C ALA A 136 -16.34 -19.23 6.78
N ALA A 137 -16.77 -20.39 6.29
CA ALA A 137 -15.91 -21.56 6.20
C ALA A 137 -14.87 -21.34 5.10
N LEU A 138 -15.29 -20.81 3.95
CA LEU A 138 -14.38 -20.48 2.87
C LEU A 138 -13.49 -19.29 3.21
N THR A 139 -13.99 -18.31 3.96
CA THR A 139 -13.13 -17.26 4.56
C THR A 139 -12.02 -17.87 5.39
N THR A 140 -12.34 -18.83 6.27
CA THR A 140 -11.33 -19.49 7.10
C THR A 140 -10.33 -20.26 6.25
N GLN A 141 -10.82 -20.99 5.25
CA GLN A 141 -9.96 -21.74 4.32
C GLN A 141 -9.05 -20.82 3.50
N ALA A 142 -9.55 -19.68 3.03
CA ALA A 142 -8.78 -18.69 2.28
C ALA A 142 -7.59 -18.17 3.09
N ASN A 143 -7.78 -17.88 4.37
CA ASN A 143 -6.72 -17.35 5.24
C ASN A 143 -5.78 -18.43 5.80
N VAL A 144 -6.28 -19.66 6.04
CA VAL A 144 -5.48 -20.75 6.62
C VAL A 144 -4.75 -21.58 5.57
N VAL A 145 -5.43 -21.87 4.46
CA VAL A 145 -4.91 -22.74 3.39
C VAL A 145 -4.42 -21.91 2.20
N GLY A 146 -4.92 -20.68 2.02
CA GLY A 146 -4.55 -19.86 0.88
C GLY A 146 -5.25 -20.27 -0.41
N ILE A 147 -6.40 -20.96 -0.32
CA ILE A 147 -7.15 -21.44 -1.48
C ILE A 147 -8.61 -21.04 -1.38
N VAL A 148 -9.13 -20.50 -2.48
CA VAL A 148 -10.55 -20.24 -2.71
C VAL A 148 -11.00 -21.05 -3.93
N PRO A 149 -11.66 -22.21 -3.75
CA PRO A 149 -12.27 -22.96 -4.84
C PRO A 149 -13.32 -22.10 -5.54
N THR A 150 -13.42 -22.25 -6.87
CA THR A 150 -14.36 -21.49 -7.70
C THR A 150 -15.29 -22.43 -8.45
N SER A 151 -15.71 -23.55 -7.84
CA SER A 151 -16.78 -24.38 -8.43
C SER A 151 -18.07 -23.59 -8.62
N THR A 152 -18.25 -22.57 -7.79
CA THR A 152 -19.21 -21.48 -7.92
C THR A 152 -18.46 -20.15 -8.00
N ALA A 153 -19.16 -19.07 -8.38
CA ALA A 153 -18.57 -17.75 -8.32
C ALA A 153 -18.50 -17.32 -6.85
N GLU A 154 -17.35 -16.79 -6.45
CA GLU A 154 -17.08 -16.38 -5.07
C GLU A 154 -16.77 -14.88 -5.04
N GLU A 155 -17.31 -14.17 -4.06
CA GLU A 155 -17.06 -12.75 -3.87
C GLU A 155 -16.05 -12.56 -2.74
N LEU A 156 -14.94 -11.86 -3.02
CA LEU A 156 -13.84 -11.65 -2.08
C LEU A 156 -13.71 -10.18 -1.73
N ILE A 157 -13.47 -9.94 -0.45
CA ILE A 157 -13.16 -8.62 0.11
C ILE A 157 -11.77 -8.70 0.76
N ALA A 158 -10.81 -7.92 0.26
CA ALA A 158 -9.55 -7.68 0.96
C ALA A 158 -9.80 -6.87 2.23
N ASN A 159 -9.18 -7.27 3.32
CA ASN A 159 -9.16 -6.47 4.53
C ASN A 159 -8.41 -5.18 4.26
N GLY A 160 -8.95 -4.04 4.69
CA GLY A 160 -8.33 -2.73 4.45
C GLY A 160 -6.96 -2.58 5.10
N SER A 161 -6.63 -3.40 6.10
CA SER A 161 -5.31 -3.42 6.75
C SER A 161 -4.96 -4.80 7.30
N VAL A 162 -3.66 -5.02 7.47
CA VAL A 162 -3.07 -6.19 8.14
C VAL A 162 -2.30 -5.77 9.41
N HIS A 163 -1.88 -6.73 10.23
CA HIS A 163 -1.23 -6.58 11.52
C HIS A 163 0.09 -5.79 11.45
N THR A 164 0.69 -5.64 10.26
CA THR A 164 1.90 -4.84 10.04
C THR A 164 1.63 -3.33 10.08
N GLY A 165 0.34 -2.93 10.13
CA GLY A 165 -0.12 -1.55 10.05
C GLY A 165 -0.17 -1.01 8.61
N GLU A 166 0.04 -1.88 7.62
CA GLU A 166 -0.08 -1.56 6.19
C GLU A 166 -1.53 -1.63 5.73
N SER A 167 -1.85 -0.87 4.68
CA SER A 167 -3.18 -0.83 4.07
C SER A 167 -3.17 -1.55 2.74
N PHE A 168 -4.29 -2.16 2.38
CA PHE A 168 -4.45 -2.82 1.08
C PHE A 168 -4.24 -1.82 -0.05
N GLU A 169 -3.45 -2.18 -1.05
CA GLU A 169 -3.17 -1.34 -2.22
C GLU A 169 -3.76 -1.93 -3.49
N HIS A 170 -3.39 -3.16 -3.85
CA HIS A 170 -3.87 -3.82 -5.06
C HIS A 170 -3.70 -5.35 -5.01
N TRP A 171 -4.16 -6.03 -6.05
CA TRP A 171 -3.93 -7.46 -6.24
C TRP A 171 -2.92 -7.72 -7.37
N ILE A 172 -2.03 -8.69 -7.15
CA ILE A 172 -1.18 -9.28 -8.17
C ILE A 172 -1.84 -10.56 -8.68
N GLY A 173 -1.86 -10.73 -10.01
CA GLY A 173 -2.47 -11.89 -10.68
C GLY A 173 -3.74 -11.56 -11.48
N GLY A 174 -4.18 -10.30 -11.46
CA GLY A 174 -5.16 -9.73 -12.38
C GLY A 174 -6.61 -9.79 -11.90
N ASN A 175 -6.98 -10.82 -11.15
CA ASN A 175 -8.26 -10.93 -10.44
C ASN A 175 -8.01 -11.41 -9.01
N PRO A 176 -8.68 -10.84 -7.99
CA PRO A 176 -9.57 -9.67 -8.01
C PRO A 176 -8.91 -8.40 -8.58
N SER A 177 -9.70 -7.45 -9.06
CA SER A 177 -9.20 -6.17 -9.61
C SER A 177 -9.37 -4.97 -8.67
N GLY A 178 -10.22 -5.12 -7.65
CA GLY A 178 -10.45 -4.15 -6.58
C GLY A 178 -10.33 -4.79 -5.19
N ASP A 179 -10.50 -3.98 -4.15
CA ASP A 179 -10.61 -4.45 -2.76
C ASP A 179 -11.83 -5.37 -2.56
N HIS A 180 -12.87 -5.20 -3.38
CA HIS A 180 -14.03 -6.05 -3.44
C HIS A 180 -14.29 -6.48 -4.89
N ASP A 181 -14.26 -7.79 -5.18
CA ASP A 181 -14.51 -8.31 -6.52
C ASP A 181 -15.01 -9.76 -6.52
N THR A 182 -15.53 -10.20 -7.65
CA THR A 182 -16.01 -11.57 -7.88
C THR A 182 -14.99 -12.40 -8.64
N LEU A 183 -14.63 -13.56 -8.10
CA LEU A 183 -13.97 -14.63 -8.86
C LEU A 183 -15.03 -15.43 -9.62
N GLY A 184 -14.87 -15.51 -10.94
CA GLY A 184 -15.81 -16.22 -11.79
C GLY A 184 -15.85 -17.72 -11.50
N ALA A 185 -17.02 -18.34 -11.65
CA ALA A 185 -17.14 -19.80 -11.58
C ALA A 185 -16.29 -20.47 -12.66
N GLY A 186 -15.60 -21.56 -12.31
CA GLY A 186 -14.74 -22.31 -13.22
C GLY A 186 -13.37 -21.68 -13.51
N THR A 187 -13.01 -20.58 -12.84
CA THR A 187 -11.76 -19.84 -13.12
C THR A 187 -10.64 -20.20 -12.15
N SER A 188 -9.40 -20.22 -12.64
CA SER A 188 -8.22 -20.43 -11.80
C SER A 188 -7.17 -19.35 -12.03
N GLY A 189 -6.51 -18.94 -10.95
CA GLY A 189 -5.48 -17.91 -11.01
C GLY A 189 -4.90 -17.59 -9.65
N VAL A 190 -3.76 -16.92 -9.61
CA VAL A 190 -3.19 -16.45 -8.36
C VAL A 190 -3.73 -15.05 -8.04
N ALA A 191 -3.92 -14.74 -6.77
CA ALA A 191 -4.38 -13.46 -6.27
C ALA A 191 -3.59 -13.10 -5.01
N ILE A 192 -2.58 -12.25 -5.13
CA ILE A 192 -1.80 -11.79 -3.97
C ILE A 192 -2.22 -10.36 -3.63
N ALA A 193 -2.84 -10.16 -2.47
CA ALA A 193 -3.15 -8.85 -1.93
C ALA A 193 -1.87 -8.20 -1.44
N THR A 194 -1.51 -7.05 -2.01
CA THR A 194 -0.37 -6.26 -1.58
C THR A 194 -0.81 -5.23 -0.56
N TYR A 195 -0.01 -5.10 0.49
CA TYR A 195 -0.22 -4.18 1.59
C TYR A 195 0.98 -3.24 1.68
N HIS A 196 0.69 -1.95 1.68
CA HIS A 196 1.70 -0.90 1.62
C HIS A 196 1.58 0.07 2.79
N ARG A 197 2.71 0.61 3.24
CA ARG A 197 2.73 1.70 4.23
C ARG A 197 2.59 3.01 3.49
N HIS A 198 1.40 3.59 3.51
CA HIS A 198 1.27 5.00 3.17
C HIS A 198 1.98 5.85 4.24
N GLN A 199 3.28 6.09 4.06
CA GLN A 199 3.94 7.19 4.74
C GLN A 199 3.33 8.47 4.16
N ILE A 200 2.31 9.00 4.85
CA ILE A 200 1.93 10.39 4.68
C ILE A 200 3.11 11.20 5.21
N GLN A 201 4.12 11.40 4.37
CA GLN A 201 5.04 12.51 4.52
C GLN A 201 4.18 13.74 4.30
N LEU A 202 3.58 14.24 5.38
CA LEU A 202 3.10 15.61 5.39
C LEU A 202 4.31 16.43 4.95
N PRO A 203 4.30 17.06 3.75
CA PRO A 203 5.37 17.97 3.42
C PRO A 203 5.41 18.93 4.60
N LYS A 204 6.61 19.17 5.13
CA LYS A 204 6.81 20.36 5.96
C LYS A 204 6.43 21.51 5.05
N THR A 205 5.16 21.88 5.09
CA THR A 205 4.66 23.05 4.41
C THR A 205 5.38 24.18 5.13
N HIS A 206 6.43 24.69 4.48
CA HIS A 206 6.65 26.11 4.57
C HIS A 206 5.34 26.70 4.12
N VAL A 207 4.52 27.09 5.10
CA VAL A 207 3.31 27.86 4.87
C VAL A 207 3.75 28.94 3.89
N PRO A 208 3.27 28.94 2.63
CA PRO A 208 3.67 29.94 1.68
C PRO A 208 3.42 31.29 2.34
N SER A 209 4.29 32.26 2.10
CA SER A 209 4.19 33.61 2.66
C SER A 209 2.77 34.19 2.56
N GLU A 210 1.97 33.74 1.59
CA GLU A 210 0.54 34.04 1.41
C GLU A 210 -0.38 33.52 2.54
N GLY A 211 -0.17 32.31 3.07
CA GLY A 211 -0.90 31.81 4.24
C GLY A 211 -0.52 32.55 5.52
N VAL A 212 0.75 32.97 5.61
CA VAL A 212 1.22 33.90 6.65
C VAL A 212 0.61 35.30 6.46
N ILE A 213 0.42 35.78 5.23
CA ILE A 213 -0.25 37.06 4.94
C ILE A 213 -1.73 37.03 5.34
N ILE A 214 -2.45 35.94 5.06
CA ILE A 214 -3.86 35.78 5.51
C ILE A 214 -3.91 35.76 7.05
N LEU A 215 -3.03 34.99 7.71
CA LEU A 215 -2.92 34.97 9.17
C LEU A 215 -2.54 36.34 9.76
N PHE A 216 -1.60 37.08 9.15
CA PHE A 216 -1.20 38.42 9.59
C PHE A 216 -2.30 39.47 9.36
N GLY A 217 -3.05 39.40 8.26
CA GLY A 217 -4.22 40.25 8.02
C GLY A 217 -5.32 40.02 9.07
N VAL A 218 -5.58 38.75 9.40
CA VAL A 218 -6.52 38.36 10.48
C VAL A 218 -6.02 38.79 11.87
N ILE A 219 -4.71 38.75 12.12
CA ILE A 219 -4.07 39.23 13.36
C ILE A 219 -4.25 40.74 13.55
N GLN A 220 -4.22 41.53 12.47
CA GLN A 220 -4.38 42.99 12.54
C GLN A 220 -5.84 43.46 12.71
N ASP A 221 -6.83 42.74 12.16
CA ASP A 221 -8.24 43.18 12.17
C ASP A 221 -9.15 42.46 13.20
N GLY A 222 -8.71 41.35 13.82
CA GLY A 222 -9.63 40.37 14.41
C GLY A 222 -9.56 40.05 15.92
N GLY A 223 -8.67 40.66 16.72
CA GLY A 223 -8.60 40.42 18.17
C GLY A 223 -7.35 39.70 18.69
N GLY A 224 -6.29 39.58 17.87
CA GLY A 224 -4.97 39.11 18.29
C GLY A 224 -4.73 37.60 18.15
N ALA A 225 -3.53 37.14 18.52
CA ALA A 225 -3.12 35.74 18.49
C ALA A 225 -2.67 35.26 19.88
N VAL A 226 -2.91 33.98 20.19
CA VAL A 226 -2.36 33.31 21.38
C VAL A 226 -1.30 32.31 20.92
N LEU A 227 -0.17 32.29 21.62
CA LEU A 227 0.82 31.22 21.52
C LEU A 227 0.40 30.08 22.45
N PRO A 228 0.09 28.87 21.93
CA PRO A 228 -0.29 27.76 22.78
C PRO A 228 0.88 27.34 23.68
N LEU A 229 0.61 27.18 24.98
CA LEU A 229 1.55 26.61 25.96
C LEU A 229 1.87 25.17 25.55
N GLY A 230 3.05 24.95 24.99
CA GLY A 230 3.48 23.64 24.46
C GLY A 230 4.35 23.69 23.20
N GLY A 231 4.52 24.88 22.59
CA GLY A 231 5.35 25.04 21.40
C GLY A 231 4.56 24.78 20.11
N GLY A 232 4.04 25.86 19.53
CA GLY A 232 3.34 25.88 18.24
C GLY A 232 3.28 27.32 17.70
N GLY A 233 2.98 27.48 16.41
CA GLY A 233 2.81 28.79 15.79
C GLY A 233 1.64 29.58 16.38
N PRO A 234 1.58 30.91 16.14
CA PRO A 234 0.49 31.76 16.64
C PRO A 234 -0.87 31.32 16.10
N VAL A 235 -1.86 31.17 17.00
CA VAL A 235 -3.24 30.80 16.67
C VAL A 235 -4.14 32.04 16.78
N PRO A 236 -4.96 32.39 15.77
CA PRO A 236 -5.87 33.54 15.84
C PRO A 236 -6.89 33.41 16.97
N VAL A 237 -7.21 34.53 17.63
CA VAL A 237 -8.25 34.63 18.67
C VAL A 237 -9.53 35.22 18.05
N GLY A 238 -10.70 34.77 18.50
CA GLY A 238 -12.01 35.28 18.04
C GLY A 238 -12.70 34.38 17.00
N PRO A 239 -13.71 34.89 16.25
CA PRO A 239 -14.53 34.09 15.34
C PRO A 239 -13.76 33.54 14.13
N TRP A 240 -12.51 33.96 13.96
CA TRP A 240 -11.61 33.61 12.87
C TRP A 240 -10.95 32.23 13.00
N GLY A 241 -10.93 31.63 14.20
CA GLY A 241 -10.26 30.35 14.46
C GLY A 241 -10.74 29.20 13.56
N PRO A 242 -12.05 28.91 13.47
CA PRO A 242 -12.58 27.87 12.59
C PRO A 242 -12.26 28.11 11.11
N PHE A 243 -12.34 29.36 10.64
CA PHE A 243 -12.01 29.72 9.27
C PHE A 243 -10.54 29.48 8.94
N ALA A 244 -9.62 29.95 9.79
CA ALA A 244 -8.18 29.76 9.59
C ALA A 244 -7.79 28.27 9.56
N GLN A 245 -8.44 27.45 10.41
CA GLN A 245 -8.23 26.00 10.40
C GLN A 245 -8.77 25.34 9.12
N ALA A 246 -9.95 25.75 8.64
CA ALA A 246 -10.54 25.20 7.41
C ALA A 246 -9.70 25.55 6.18
N VAL A 247 -9.21 26.80 6.08
CA VAL A 247 -8.30 27.23 5.00
C VAL A 247 -6.97 26.49 5.05
N SER A 248 -6.38 26.33 6.24
CA SER A 248 -5.13 25.57 6.41
C SER A 248 -5.28 24.10 6.00
N ARG A 249 -6.41 23.47 6.37
CA ARG A 249 -6.75 22.12 5.92
C ARG A 249 -6.95 22.06 4.41
N ALA A 250 -7.69 22.99 3.81
CA ALA A 250 -7.92 23.04 2.37
C ALA A 250 -6.62 23.19 1.58
N ILE A 251 -5.68 24.04 2.03
CA ILE A 251 -4.37 24.20 1.42
C ILE A 251 -3.56 22.91 1.56
N SER A 252 -3.56 22.30 2.75
CA SER A 252 -2.82 21.06 3.02
C SER A 252 -3.35 19.91 2.15
N VAL A 253 -4.67 19.74 2.10
CA VAL A 253 -5.36 18.74 1.27
C VAL A 253 -5.12 19.00 -0.21
N GLY A 254 -5.20 20.26 -0.66
CA GLY A 254 -4.89 20.63 -2.05
C GLY A 254 -3.44 20.33 -2.44
N SER A 255 -2.49 20.54 -1.52
CA SER A 255 -1.08 20.22 -1.76
C SER A 255 -0.79 18.71 -1.72
N LEU A 256 -1.49 17.95 -0.88
CA LEU A 256 -1.33 16.51 -0.69
C LEU A 256 -2.04 15.69 -1.77
N SER A 257 -3.14 16.22 -2.32
CA SER A 257 -3.93 15.52 -3.34
C SER A 257 -3.31 15.63 -4.74
N HIS A 258 -2.31 16.48 -4.96
CA HIS A 258 -1.70 16.66 -6.28
C HIS A 258 -1.03 15.36 -6.76
N GLY A 259 -1.64 14.69 -7.76
CA GLY A 259 -1.15 13.44 -8.34
C GLY A 259 -1.95 12.18 -7.94
N MET A 260 -2.90 12.28 -7.02
CA MET A 260 -3.78 11.16 -6.64
C MET A 260 -4.98 11.02 -7.61
N ARG A 261 -5.41 9.80 -7.91
CA ARG A 261 -6.73 9.57 -8.53
C ARG A 261 -7.82 10.02 -7.54
N GLY A 262 -8.75 10.87 -7.99
CA GLY A 262 -9.78 11.47 -7.13
C GLY A 262 -9.38 12.78 -6.45
N ALA A 263 -8.17 13.29 -6.71
CA ALA A 263 -7.67 14.55 -6.15
C ALA A 263 -8.63 15.73 -6.31
N GLU A 264 -9.32 15.80 -7.44
CA GLU A 264 -10.26 16.87 -7.74
C GLU A 264 -11.49 16.84 -6.83
N GLU A 265 -11.99 15.65 -6.46
CA GLU A 265 -13.13 15.52 -5.55
C GLU A 265 -12.72 15.84 -4.11
N VAL A 266 -11.55 15.37 -3.69
CA VAL A 266 -10.98 15.66 -2.37
C VAL A 266 -10.70 17.17 -2.22
N ALA A 267 -10.17 17.82 -3.25
CA ALA A 267 -9.97 19.26 -3.28
C ALA A 267 -11.30 20.04 -3.26
N LYS A 268 -12.34 19.56 -3.97
CA LYS A 268 -13.68 20.16 -3.95
C LYS A 268 -14.32 20.09 -2.57
N ILE A 269 -14.21 18.95 -1.87
CA ILE A 269 -14.73 18.79 -0.50
C ILE A 269 -14.05 19.78 0.44
N ALA A 270 -12.71 19.86 0.40
CA ALA A 270 -11.96 20.76 1.26
C ALA A 270 -12.21 22.25 0.94
N ALA A 271 -12.40 22.60 -0.33
CA ALA A 271 -12.78 23.96 -0.73
C ALA A 271 -14.20 24.32 -0.25
N ASN A 272 -15.14 23.38 -0.29
CA ASN A 272 -16.49 23.59 0.23
C ASN A 272 -16.49 23.79 1.75
N GLU A 273 -15.66 23.06 2.49
CA GLU A 273 -15.50 23.24 3.94
C GLU A 273 -14.93 24.64 4.28
N ALA A 274 -13.93 25.11 3.53
CA ALA A 274 -13.39 26.46 3.69
C ALA A 274 -14.43 27.55 3.36
N MET A 275 -15.26 27.32 2.34
CA MET A 275 -16.31 28.27 1.95
C MET A 275 -17.45 28.32 2.98
N GLU A 276 -17.83 27.19 3.57
CA GLU A 276 -18.82 27.18 4.67
C GLU A 276 -18.27 27.86 5.93
N ALA A 277 -16.99 27.64 6.26
CA ALA A 277 -16.35 28.36 7.35
C ALA A 277 -16.29 29.88 7.09
N ALA A 278 -16.13 30.31 5.84
CA ALA A 278 -16.19 31.73 5.45
C ALA A 278 -17.59 32.33 5.65
N LYS A 279 -18.65 31.60 5.29
CA LYS A 279 -20.05 32.04 5.52
C LYS A 279 -20.34 32.16 7.02
N GLN A 280 -19.90 31.20 7.82
CA GLN A 280 -20.08 31.22 9.28
C GLN A 280 -19.34 32.39 9.92
N LEU A 281 -18.13 32.69 9.44
CA LEU A 281 -17.37 33.86 9.86
C LEU A 281 -18.10 35.17 9.50
N GLY A 282 -18.62 35.30 8.28
CA GLY A 282 -19.41 36.47 7.88
C GLY A 282 -20.61 36.71 8.81
N ALA A 283 -21.36 35.65 9.12
CA ALA A 283 -22.47 35.72 10.05
C ALA A 283 -22.04 36.02 11.51
N ALA A 284 -20.86 35.57 11.93
CA ALA A 284 -20.32 35.86 13.26
C ALA A 284 -19.84 37.32 13.40
N ILE A 285 -19.23 37.88 12.34
CA ILE A 285 -18.81 39.28 12.27
C ILE A 285 -20.02 40.22 12.27
N GLU A 286 -21.09 39.87 11.56
CA GLU A 286 -22.33 40.66 11.57
C GLU A 286 -23.01 40.71 12.94
N ARG A 287 -22.86 39.67 13.76
CA ARG A 287 -23.39 39.64 15.15
C ARG A 287 -22.54 40.41 16.15
N THR A 288 -21.31 40.80 15.80
CA THR A 288 -20.38 41.52 16.68
C THR A 288 -20.33 43.03 16.39
N LYS A 289 -21.09 43.51 15.39
CA LYS A 289 -21.39 44.93 15.16
C LYS A 289 -22.68 45.34 15.88
#